data_AF-A0A2Z4GC14-F1
#
_entry.id   AF-A0A2Z4GC14-F1
#
_cell.length_a   1.000
_cell.length_b   1.000
_cell.length_c   1.000
_cell.angle_alpha   90.00
_cell.angle_beta   90.00
_cell.angle_gamma   90.00
#
_symmetry.space_group_name_H-M   'P 1'
#
loop_
_entity.id
_entity.type
_entity.pdbx_description
1 polymer ?
#
loop_
_entity_poly.entity_id
_entity_poly.type
_entity_poly.pdbx_seq_one_letter_code
_entity_poly.pdbx_strand_id
1 'polypeptide(L)' 'MEHELKILPQYFEEVKNRNKTFELREDHRNYKVGDTLRLLEFDNDQYTGRACNRTILYILKDVEQYGLKKGFVILAMK' A
#
# COMPACT_ATOMS: atom_id res chain seq x y z
N MET A 1 -13.63 -2.41 3.13
CA MET A 1 -13.00 -3.74 3.26
C MET A 1 -11.63 -3.57 3.89
N GLU A 2 -11.06 -4.59 4.54
CA GLU A 2 -9.67 -4.55 5.04
C GLU A 2 -8.80 -5.50 4.21
N HIS A 3 -7.60 -5.04 3.84
CA HIS A 3 -6.61 -5.78 3.07
C HIS A 3 -5.31 -5.89 3.86
N GLU A 4 -4.90 -7.11 4.22
CA GLU A 4 -3.61 -7.35 4.86
C GLU A 4 -2.49 -7.47 3.82
N LEU A 5 -1.44 -6.67 3.99
CA LEU A 5 -0.34 -6.56 3.03
C LEU A 5 1.00 -6.54 3.78
N LYS A 6 1.99 -7.28 3.27
CA LYS A 6 3.37 -7.16 3.73
C LYS A 6 3.98 -5.82 3.29
N ILE A 7 4.84 -5.26 4.13
CA ILE A 7 5.68 -4.11 3.82
C ILE A 7 7.05 -4.29 4.48
N LEU A 8 8.13 -3.86 3.80
CA LEU A 8 9.49 -3.95 4.33
C LEU A 8 9.75 -2.84 5.38
N PRO A 9 10.71 -3.04 6.31
CA PRO A 9 10.92 -2.12 7.42
C PRO A 9 11.21 -0.68 6.97
N GLN A 10 12.03 -0.49 5.92
CA GLN A 10 12.37 0.85 5.44
C GLN A 10 11.15 1.63 4.90
N TYR A 11 10.14 0.95 4.37
CA TYR A 11 8.92 1.61 3.91
C TYR A 11 7.88 1.70 5.02
N PHE A 12 7.86 0.73 5.95
CA PHE A 12 6.95 0.76 7.09
C PHE A 12 7.16 2.01 7.94
N GLU A 13 8.41 2.40 8.25
CA GLU A 13 8.67 3.62 9.01
C GLU A 13 8.18 4.87 8.29
N GLU A 14 8.44 4.99 6.98
CA GLU A 14 7.98 6.13 6.18
C GLU A 14 6.45 6.22 6.12
N VAL A 15 5.76 5.08 6.01
CA VAL A 15 4.30 5.05 6.04
C VAL A 15 3.78 5.37 7.43
N LYS A 16 4.35 4.78 8.48
CA LYS A 16 3.99 5.02 9.89
C LYS A 16 4.11 6.49 10.24
N ASN A 17 5.19 7.14 9.83
CA ASN A 17 5.48 8.55 10.05
C ASN A 17 4.74 9.49 9.09
N ARG A 18 3.97 8.94 8.13
CA ARG A 18 3.19 9.69 7.13
C ARG A 18 4.02 10.48 6.11
N ASN A 19 5.32 10.18 5.99
CA ASN A 19 6.17 10.72 4.92
C ASN A 19 5.83 10.07 3.56
N LYS A 20 5.53 8.76 3.59
CA LYS A 20 5.04 8.01 2.44
C LYS A 20 3.53 7.83 2.55
N THR A 21 2.79 8.63 1.79
CA THR A 21 1.31 8.63 1.78
C THR A 21 0.71 7.84 0.63
N PHE A 22 1.46 6.92 0.02
CA PHE A 22 1.00 6.11 -1.09
C PHE A 22 1.61 4.70 -1.08
N GLU A 23 0.91 3.74 -1.68
CA GLU A 23 1.41 2.39 -1.98
C GLU A 23 1.39 2.12 -3.49
N LEU A 24 2.41 1.44 -4.02
CA LEU A 24 2.40 0.90 -5.37
C LEU A 24 2.21 -0.61 -5.27
N ARG A 25 1.15 -1.14 -5.88
CA ARG A 25 0.77 -2.56 -5.77
C ARG A 25 0.30 -3.10 -7.12
N GLU A 26 0.31 -4.41 -7.26
CA GLU A 26 -0.42 -5.09 -8.33
C GLU A 26 -1.93 -5.07 -8.04
N ASP A 27 -2.76 -4.79 -9.04
CA ASP A 27 -4.21 -4.60 -8.91
C ASP A 27 -4.99 -5.93 -8.99
N HIS A 28 -4.65 -6.90 -8.14
CA HIS A 28 -5.34 -8.22 -8.09
C HIS A 28 -6.40 -8.32 -6.98
N ARG A 29 -6.59 -7.26 -6.18
CA ARG A 29 -7.47 -7.27 -5.00
C ARG A 29 -8.71 -6.40 -5.12
N ASN A 30 -8.95 -5.80 -6.30
CA ASN A 30 -10.08 -4.90 -6.56
C ASN A 30 -10.21 -3.83 -5.47
N TYR A 31 -9.11 -3.12 -5.20
CA TYR A 31 -9.07 -2.09 -4.17
C TYR A 31 -10.10 -0.98 -4.44
N LYS A 32 -10.69 -0.44 -3.37
CA LYS A 32 -11.65 0.67 -3.47
C LYS A 32 -11.26 1.83 -2.55
N VAL A 33 -11.64 3.03 -2.95
CA VAL A 33 -11.60 4.19 -2.05
C VAL A 33 -12.45 3.89 -0.82
N GLY A 34 -11.91 4.18 0.37
CA GLY A 34 -12.52 3.83 1.66
C GLY A 34 -12.10 2.48 2.22
N ASP A 35 -11.42 1.62 1.45
CA ASP A 35 -10.82 0.41 2.00
C ASP A 35 -9.65 0.72 2.93
N THR A 36 -9.38 -0.20 3.87
CA THR A 36 -8.26 -0.13 4.80
C THR A 36 -7.15 -1.07 4.37
N LEU A 37 -5.92 -0.56 4.28
CA LEU A 37 -4.71 -1.34 4.17
C LEU A 37 -4.15 -1.55 5.57
N ARG A 38 -4.12 -2.81 6.01
CA ARG A 38 -3.41 -3.23 7.22
C ARG A 38 -2.01 -3.68 6.79
N LEU A 39 -1.06 -2.76 6.89
CA LEU A 39 0.33 -2.96 6.48
C LEU A 39 1.10 -3.63 7.61
N LEU A 40 1.52 -4.88 7.38
CA LEU A 40 2.25 -5.72 8.31
C LEU A 40 3.75 -5.62 7.99
N GLU A 41 4.56 -5.20 8.95
CA GLU A 41 6.01 -5.14 8.77
C GLU A 41 6.59 -6.55 8.73
N PHE A 42 7.30 -6.86 7.65
CA PHE A 42 8.02 -8.12 7.46
C PHE A 42 9.50 -7.82 7.24
N ASP A 43 10.36 -8.42 8.06
CA ASP A 43 11.82 -8.40 7.90
C ASP A 43 12.31 -9.82 7.62
N ASN A 44 13.04 -10.02 6.51
CA ASN A 44 13.49 -11.34 6.04
C ASN A 44 12.39 -12.42 6.07
N ASP A 45 11.21 -12.07 5.53
CA ASP A 45 10.00 -12.90 5.50
C ASP A 45 9.40 -13.29 6.87
N GLN A 46 9.90 -12.74 7.96
CA GLN A 46 9.32 -12.88 9.29
C GLN A 46 8.49 -11.66 9.64
N TYR A 47 7.27 -11.91 10.12
CA TYR A 47 6.43 -10.85 10.66
C TYR A 47 7.04 -10.32 11.96
N THR A 48 7.27 -9.01 12.05
CA THR A 48 7.93 -8.41 13.23
C THR A 48 6.98 -8.17 14.40
N GLY A 49 5.67 -8.37 14.19
CA GLY A 49 4.62 -8.01 15.16
C GLY A 49 4.08 -6.59 14.97
N ARG A 50 4.71 -5.77 14.13
CA ARG A 50 4.31 -4.38 13.89
C ARG A 50 3.33 -4.28 12.72
N ALA A 51 2.29 -3.46 12.91
CA ALA A 51 1.30 -3.17 11.88
C ALA A 51 0.90 -1.69 11.91
N CYS A 52 0.48 -1.15 10.77
CA CYS A 52 -0.22 0.13 10.72
C CYS A 52 -1.37 0.09 9.72
N ASN A 53 -2.46 0.78 10.06
CA ASN A 53 -3.65 0.87 9.22
C ASN A 53 -3.65 2.18 8.45
N ARG A 54 -3.98 2.12 7.17
CA ARG A 54 -4.12 3.29 6.30
C ARG A 54 -5.37 3.17 5.44
N THR A 55 -6.13 4.24 5.30
CA THR A 55 -7.35 4.25 4.47
C THR A 55 -7.00 4.75 3.07
N ILE A 56 -7.45 4.02 2.05
CA ILE A 56 -7.30 4.43 0.65
C ILE A 56 -8.20 5.65 0.39
N LEU A 57 -7.59 6.74 -0.07
CA LEU A 57 -8.27 7.98 -0.44
C LEU A 57 -8.42 8.13 -1.95
N TYR A 58 -7.46 7.63 -2.72
CA TYR A 58 -7.44 7.76 -4.16
C TYR A 58 -6.72 6.57 -4.80
N ILE A 59 -7.12 6.21 -6.01
CA ILE A 59 -6.57 5.10 -6.77
C ILE A 59 -6.20 5.63 -8.16
N LEU A 60 -4.91 5.57 -8.51
CA LEU A 60 -4.42 5.84 -9.85
C LEU A 60 -4.06 4.52 -10.53
N LYS A 61 -4.64 4.26 -11.70
CA LYS A 61 -4.39 3.08 -12.52
C LYS A 61 -4.64 3.39 -13.99
N ASP A 62 -4.26 2.46 -14.87
CA ASP A 62 -4.49 2.56 -16.33
C ASP A 62 -3.88 3.82 -16.97
N VAL A 63 -2.68 4.20 -16.49
CA VAL A 63 -1.93 5.38 -16.96
C VAL A 63 -0.51 5.03 -17.42
N GLU A 64 -0.39 3.99 -18.23
CA GLU A 64 0.88 3.49 -18.79
C GLU A 64 1.70 4.59 -19.49
N GLN A 65 1.04 5.54 -20.15
CA GLN A 65 1.66 6.69 -20.79
C GLN A 65 2.43 7.62 -19.83
N TYR A 66 2.12 7.56 -18.54
CA TYR A 66 2.81 8.34 -17.49
C TYR A 66 3.79 7.47 -16.68
N GLY A 67 4.04 6.23 -17.11
CA GLY A 67 5.05 5.34 -16.51
C GLY A 67 4.51 4.33 -15.49
N LEU A 68 3.20 4.25 -15.25
CA LEU A 68 2.62 3.21 -14.41
C LEU A 68 2.42 1.93 -15.21
N LYS A 69 3.21 0.89 -14.93
CA LYS A 69 3.12 -0.39 -15.63
C LYS A 69 1.70 -0.97 -15.57
N LYS A 70 1.24 -1.56 -16.69
CA LYS A 70 -0.04 -2.27 -16.78
C LYS A 70 -0.21 -3.27 -15.63
N GLY A 71 -1.39 -3.28 -15.01
CA GLY A 71 -1.72 -4.15 -13.88
C GLY A 71 -1.20 -3.66 -12.52
N PHE A 72 -0.51 -2.51 -12.49
CA PHE A 72 -0.14 -1.84 -11.24
C PHE A 72 -1.05 -0.64 -10.95
N VAL A 73 -1.10 -0.30 -9.67
CA VAL A 73 -1.95 0.73 -9.10
C VAL A 73 -1.18 1.50 -8.04
N ILE A 74 -1.35 2.83 -8.02
CA ILE A 74 -0.94 3.68 -6.91
C ILE A 74 -2.14 3.98 -6.03
N LEU A 75 -2.05 3.63 -4.75
CA LEU A 75 -3.06 3.82 -3.72
C LEU A 75 -2.63 4.99 -2.83
N ALA A 76 -3.22 6.18 -2.98
CA ALA A 76 -2.98 7.27 -2.04
C ALA A 76 -3.75 7.00 -0.73
N MET A 77 -3.14 7.28 0.40
CA MET A 77 -3.65 6.84 1.71
C MET A 77 -3.37 7.83 2.85
N LYS A 78 -4.19 7.75 3.91
CA LYS A 78 -4.02 8.49 5.18
C LYS A 78 -4.08 7.59 6.40
#